data_AF-A0A8T7BWU1-F1
#
_entry.id   AF-A0A8T7BWU1-F1
#
_cell.length_a   1.000
_cell.length_b   1.000
_cell.length_c   1.000
_cell.angle_alpha   90.00
_cell.angle_beta   90.00
_cell.angle_gamma   90.00
#
_symmetry.space_group_name_H-M   'P 1'
#
loop_
_entity.id
_entity.type
_entity.pdbx_description
1 polymer ?
#
loop_
_entity_poly.entity_id
_entity_poly.type
_entity_poly.pdbx_seq_one_letter_code
_entity_poly.pdbx_strand_id
1 'polypeptide(L)' 'TLLIDDNLTALESAANYGIAVVLAIFKPDSQAPAQSVGEFNAIHDFTDIMPVSASRPV' A
#
# COMPACT_ATOMS: atom_id res chain seq x y z
N THR A 1 -1.47 8.63 -10.18
CA THR A 1 -0.30 8.44 -9.29
C THR A 1 -0.75 7.70 -8.06
N LEU A 2 0.10 6.82 -7.51
CA LEU A 2 -0.14 6.01 -6.31
C LEU A 2 1.01 6.22 -5.32
N LEU A 3 0.69 6.40 -4.05
CA LEU A 3 1.62 6.31 -2.92
C LEU A 3 1.20 5.18 -1.98
N ILE A 4 2.16 4.36 -1.57
CA ILE A 4 2.01 3.34 -0.53
C ILE A 4 3.16 3.54 0.47
N ASP A 5 2.84 3.67 1.75
CA ASP A 5 3.82 3.91 2.82
C ASP A 5 3.27 3.39 4.16
N ASP A 6 4.13 3.15 5.15
CA ASP A 6 3.73 2.79 6.53
C ASP A 6 3.68 4.01 7.47
N ASN A 7 4.15 5.17 7.03
CA ASN A 7 4.10 6.42 7.79
C ASN A 7 2.78 7.19 7.56
N LEU A 8 1.88 7.14 8.56
CA LEU A 8 0.57 7.79 8.48
C LEU A 8 0.63 9.31 8.21
N THR A 9 1.61 10.03 8.78
CA THR A 9 1.76 11.47 8.53
C THR A 9 2.17 11.76 7.08
N ALA A 10 2.97 10.89 6.47
CA ALA A 10 3.32 11.00 5.06
C ALA A 10 2.09 10.75 4.17
N LEU A 11 1.26 9.76 4.51
CA LEU A 11 0.01 9.46 3.80
C LEU A 11 -1.00 10.61 3.89
N GLU A 12 -1.18 11.22 5.07
CA GLU A 12 -2.01 12.41 5.25
C GLU A 12 -1.52 13.57 4.38
N SER A 13 -0.21 13.81 4.37
CA SER A 13 0.40 14.87 3.55
C SER A 13 0.18 14.63 2.05
N ALA A 14 0.30 13.37 1.61
CA ALA A 14 0.05 12.98 0.22
C ALA A 14 -1.41 13.13 -0.20
N ALA A 15 -2.35 12.77 0.68
CA ALA A 15 -3.77 12.98 0.44
C ALA A 15 -4.09 14.48 0.32
N ASN A 16 -3.57 15.30 1.24
CA ASN A 16 -3.74 16.76 1.23
C ASN A 16 -3.08 17.43 0.01
N TYR A 17 -1.97 16.88 -0.48
CA TYR A 17 -1.32 17.34 -1.71
C TYR A 17 -2.10 17.00 -2.98
N GLY A 18 -3.00 16.02 -2.93
CA GLY A 18 -3.82 15.58 -4.06
C GLY A 18 -3.25 14.40 -4.84
N ILE A 19 -2.47 13.51 -4.19
CA ILE A 19 -2.10 12.22 -4.80
C ILE A 19 -3.37 11.39 -5.00
N ALA A 20 -3.59 10.92 -6.24
CA ALA A 20 -4.85 10.30 -6.64
C ALA A 20 -5.20 9.00 -5.87
N VAL A 21 -4.20 8.23 -5.47
CA VAL A 21 -4.38 7.01 -4.66
C VAL A 21 -3.34 6.98 -3.56
N VAL A 22 -3.81 6.85 -2.32
CA VAL A 22 -2.99 6.80 -1.10
C VAL A 22 -3.42 5.57 -0.32
N LEU A 23 -2.50 4.65 -0.06
CA LEU A 23 -2.75 3.42 0.70
C LEU A 23 -1.68 3.24 1.77
N ALA A 24 -2.04 2.64 2.89
CA ALA A 24 -1.08 2.15 3.86
C ALA A 24 -0.64 0.70 3.55
N ILE A 25 0.37 0.21 4.27
CA ILE A 25 0.79 -1.20 4.23
C ILE A 25 0.76 -1.79 5.65
N PHE A 26 0.01 -2.88 5.85
CA PHE A 26 -0.09 -3.53 7.17
C PHE A 26 1.22 -4.22 7.57
N LYS A 27 1.95 -4.81 6.62
CA LYS A 27 3.14 -5.61 6.89
C LYS A 27 4.35 -5.13 6.07
N PRO A 28 4.89 -3.94 6.37
CA PRO A 28 6.06 -3.42 5.67
C PRO A 28 7.31 -4.27 5.90
N ASP A 29 7.44 -4.85 7.10
CA ASP A 29 8.48 -5.83 7.43
C ASP A 29 7.87 -7.24 7.51
N SER A 30 8.30 -8.11 6.59
CA SER A 30 7.86 -9.50 6.50
C SER A 30 8.10 -10.34 7.76
N GLN A 31 9.08 -9.96 8.60
CA GLN A 31 9.46 -10.67 9.82
C GLN A 31 8.82 -10.09 11.07
N ALA A 32 8.25 -8.88 11.00
CA ALA A 32 7.56 -8.25 12.11
C ALA A 32 6.05 -8.58 12.10
N PRO A 33 5.36 -8.39 13.24
CA PRO A 33 3.90 -8.37 13.28
C PRO A 33 3.32 -7.26 12.39
N ALA A 34 2.07 -7.44 11.95
CA ALA A 34 1.35 -6.40 11.23
C ALA A 34 1.13 -5.16 12.12
N GLN A 35 1.21 -3.99 11.50
CA GLN A 35 1.05 -2.69 12.13
C GLN A 35 -0.39 -2.18 11.96
N SER A 36 -0.82 -1.27 12.85
CA SER A 36 -2.10 -0.58 12.68
C SER A 36 -1.95 0.56 11.68
N VAL A 37 -2.90 0.69 10.75
CA VAL A 37 -2.84 1.66 9.65
C VAL A 37 -3.82 2.84 9.84
N GLY A 38 -4.44 2.94 11.01
CA GLY A 38 -5.44 3.97 11.29
C GLY A 38 -6.64 3.89 10.34
N GLU A 39 -7.03 5.04 9.78
CA GLU A 39 -8.20 5.17 8.89
C GLU A 39 -7.86 4.93 7.41
N PHE A 40 -6.60 4.62 7.07
CA PHE A 40 -6.21 4.42 5.68
C PHE A 40 -6.62 3.05 5.16
N ASN A 41 -7.13 3.01 3.93
CA ASN A 41 -7.17 1.77 3.17
C ASN A 41 -5.75 1.24 3.01
N ALA A 42 -5.57 -0.07 3.15
CA ALA A 42 -4.24 -0.66 3.17
C ALA A 42 -4.20 -2.00 2.44
N ILE A 43 -3.05 -2.25 1.83
CA ILE A 43 -2.67 -3.59 1.39
C ILE A 43 -2.01 -4.34 2.55
N HIS A 44 -2.09 -5.65 2.56
CA HIS A 44 -1.36 -6.45 3.52
C HIS A 44 0.15 -6.37 3.26
N ASP A 45 0.53 -6.68 2.03
CA ASP A 45 1.87 -6.54 1.47
C ASP A 45 1.78 -6.34 -0.06
N PHE A 46 2.92 -6.19 -0.75
CA PHE A 46 2.91 -5.89 -2.18
C PHE A 46 2.35 -7.02 -3.07
N THR A 47 2.23 -8.25 -2.58
CA THR A 47 1.66 -9.36 -3.37
C THR A 47 0.20 -9.13 -3.72
N ASP A 48 -0.55 -8.36 -2.92
CA ASP A 48 -1.94 -7.99 -3.17
C ASP A 48 -2.15 -7.19 -4.46
N ILE A 49 -1.09 -6.53 -4.95
CA ILE A 49 -1.16 -5.66 -6.13
C ILE A 49 -0.21 -6.10 -7.25
N MET A 50 0.45 -7.25 -7.10
CA MET A 50 1.29 -7.78 -8.16
C MET A 50 0.43 -8.08 -9.40
N PRO A 51 0.93 -7.80 -10.62
CA PRO A 51 0.21 -8.15 -11.83
C PRO A 51 -0.06 -9.65 -11.87
N VAL A 52 -1.29 -10.03 -12.23
CA VAL A 52 -1.55 -11.41 -12.62
C VAL A 52 -0.68 -11.71 -13.83
N SER A 53 0.17 -12.74 -13.73
CA SER A 53 0.98 -13.16 -14.87
C SER A 53 0.04 -13.48 -16.02
N ALA A 54 0.12 -12.71 -17.10
CA ALA A 54 -0.54 -13.07 -18.34
C ALA A 54 0.11 -14.38 -18.79
N SER A 55 -0.55 -15.50 -18.53
CA SER A 55 -0.24 -16.74 -19.24
C SER A 55 -0.33 -16.39 -20.73
N ARG A 56 0.81 -16.41 -21.43
CA ARG A 56 0.78 -16.38 -22.90
C ARG A 56 -0.11 -17.56 -23.31
N PRO A 57 -1.18 -17.35 -24.08
CA PRO A 57 -1.86 -18.47 -24.68
C PRO A 57 -0.83 -19.20 -25.55
N VAL A 58 -0.61 -20.49 -25.25
CA VAL A 58 0.14 -21.41 -26.12
C VAL A 58 -0.66 -21.65 -27.38
#